data_AF-A0A829HI09-F1
#
_entry.id   AF-A0A829HI09-F1
#
_cell.length_a   1.000
_cell.length_b   1.000
_cell.length_c   1.000
_cell.angle_alpha   90.00
_cell.angle_beta   90.00
_cell.angle_gamma   90.00
#
_symmetry.space_group_name_H-M   'P 1'
#
loop_
_entity.id
_entity.type
_entity.pdbx_description
1 polymer ?
#
loop_
_entity_poly.entity_id
_entity_poly.type
_entity_poly.pdbx_seq_one_letter_code
_entity_poly.pdbx_strand_id
1 'polypeptide(L)'
;MDVIFYVEEKHKENGLSYIDAKQNRVVTTHGFCSTFRDWSADRTDYPREVCEHVLAHKLPDEVEAAYLRGAYLEKRKGLMADWAKFCSMLFN
;
A
#
# COMPACT_ATOMS: atom_id res chain seq x y z
N MET A 1 5.29 7.58 -5.84
CA MET A 1 4.63 7.77 -7.16
C MET A 1 3.15 7.55 -6.91
N ASP A 2 2.49 8.60 -6.41
CA ASP A 2 1.34 8.43 -5.52
C ASP A 2 0.04 8.33 -6.32
N VAL A 3 -0.33 7.12 -6.75
CA VAL A 3 -1.53 6.88 -7.57
C VAL A 3 -2.80 7.36 -6.84
N ILE A 4 -2.87 7.21 -5.51
CA ILE A 4 -4.03 7.53 -4.67
C ILE A 4 -4.52 8.98 -4.81
N PHE A 5 -3.63 9.97 -4.99
CA PHE A 5 -4.04 11.38 -5.08
C PHE A 5 -4.59 11.77 -6.45
N TYR A 6 -4.38 10.92 -7.47
CA TYR A 6 -4.77 11.20 -8.85
C TYR A 6 -5.77 10.17 -9.36
N VAL A 7 -6.40 9.40 -8.49
CA VAL A 7 -7.44 8.46 -8.90
C VAL A 7 -8.75 9.19 -9.17
N GLU A 8 -9.26 9.06 -10.38
CA GLU A 8 -10.59 9.53 -10.77
C GLU A 8 -11.53 8.35 -11.04
N GLU A 9 -12.79 8.51 -10.64
CA GLU A 9 -13.86 7.56 -10.92
C GLU A 9 -14.34 7.72 -12.37
N LYS A 10 -14.42 6.60 -13.10
CA LYS A 10 -14.93 6.58 -14.47
C LYS A 10 -15.93 5.46 -14.66
N HIS A 11 -17.19 5.84 -14.88
CA HIS A 11 -18.25 4.92 -15.28
C HIS A 11 -18.03 4.42 -16.71
N LYS A 12 -18.08 3.10 -16.91
CA LYS A 12 -18.13 2.45 -18.23
C LYS A 12 -19.43 1.63 -18.35
N GLU A 13 -19.78 1.28 -19.58
CA GLU A 13 -20.96 0.45 -19.92
C GLU A 13 -20.99 -0.89 -19.14
N ASN A 14 -19.83 -1.42 -18.73
CA ASN A 14 -19.69 -2.68 -17.99
C ASN A 14 -19.37 -2.50 -16.48
N GLY A 15 -19.53 -1.29 -15.93
CA GLY A 15 -19.35 -1.01 -14.50
C GLY A 15 -18.32 0.08 -14.19
N LEU A 16 -18.04 0.24 -12.89
CA LEU A 16 -17.12 1.25 -12.35
C LEU A 16 -15.66 0.88 -12.61
N SER A 17 -14.85 1.83 -13.05
CA SER A 17 -13.40 1.70 -13.15
C SER A 17 -12.71 2.94 -12.58
N TYR A 18 -11.56 2.75 -11.96
CA TYR A 18 -10.73 3.83 -11.44
C TYR A 18 -9.57 4.09 -12.40
N ILE A 19 -9.29 5.36 -12.70
CA ILE A 19 -8.21 5.78 -13.60
C ILE A 19 -7.18 6.59 -12.80
N ASP A 20 -5.91 6.29 -12.97
CA ASP A 20 -4.83 7.21 -12.60
C ASP A 20 -4.82 8.35 -13.63
N ALA A 21 -5.31 9.52 -13.25
CA ALA A 21 -5.40 10.71 -14.10
C ALA A 21 -4.03 11.21 -14.56
N LYS A 22 -2.96 10.93 -13.81
CA LYS A 22 -1.59 11.32 -14.18
C LYS A 22 -1.05 10.45 -15.31
N GLN A 23 -1.40 9.16 -15.33
CA GLN A 23 -0.90 8.21 -16.32
C GLN A 23 -1.92 7.81 -17.39
N ASN A 24 -3.18 8.22 -17.21
CA ASN A 24 -4.34 7.80 -18.00
C ASN A 24 -4.43 6.27 -18.13
N ARG A 25 -4.21 5.55 -17.03
CA ARG A 25 -4.22 4.09 -16.97
C ARG A 25 -5.27 3.59 -15.98
N VAL A 26 -5.87 2.44 -16.29
CA VAL A 26 -6.79 1.76 -15.36
C VAL A 26 -6.00 1.30 -14.14
N VAL A 27 -6.45 1.68 -12.95
CA VAL A 27 -5.89 1.22 -11.69
C VAL A 27 -6.21 -0.27 -11.56
N THR A 28 -5.17 -1.10 -11.44
CA THR A 28 -5.30 -2.52 -11.15
C THR A 28 -4.92 -2.79 -9.69
N THR A 29 -5.14 -4.01 -9.22
CA THR A 29 -4.69 -4.46 -7.88
C THR A 29 -3.19 -4.20 -7.65
N HIS A 30 -2.38 -4.28 -8.69
CA HIS A 30 -0.94 -3.95 -8.63
C HIS A 30 -0.68 -2.47 -8.28
N GLY A 31 -1.58 -1.57 -8.66
CA GLY A 31 -1.51 -0.15 -8.28
C GLY A 31 -1.61 0.07 -6.77
N PHE A 32 -2.39 -0.76 -6.07
CA PHE A 32 -2.62 -0.59 -4.64
C PHE A 32 -1.41 -0.96 -3.79
N CYS A 33 -0.79 -2.13 -4.03
CA CYS A 33 0.40 -2.56 -3.30
C CYS A 33 1.61 -1.66 -3.58
N SER A 34 1.78 -1.21 -4.83
CA SER A 34 2.83 -0.25 -5.18
C SER A 34 2.63 1.08 -4.47
N THR A 35 1.39 1.57 -4.40
CA THR A 35 1.10 2.84 -3.73
C THR A 35 1.31 2.74 -2.23
N PHE A 36 0.90 1.65 -1.60
CA PHE A 36 1.21 1.39 -0.20
C PHE A 36 2.73 1.38 0.04
N ARG A 37 3.50 0.74 -0.85
CA ARG A 37 4.95 0.64 -0.68
C ARG A 37 5.63 2.00 -0.77
N ASP A 38 5.29 2.81 -1.77
CA ASP A 38 5.81 4.16 -1.92
C ASP A 38 5.42 5.03 -0.71
N TRP A 39 4.14 5.03 -0.33
CA TRP A 39 3.65 5.79 0.82
C TRP A 39 4.39 5.43 2.11
N SER A 40 4.53 4.14 2.41
CA SER A 40 5.19 3.69 3.63
C SER A 40 6.69 3.99 3.63
N ALA A 41 7.33 4.07 2.45
CA ALA A 41 8.73 4.52 2.32
C ALA A 41 8.87 6.04 2.54
N ASP A 42 7.95 6.83 1.99
CA ASP A 42 8.10 8.28 1.89
C ASP A 42 7.47 9.04 3.08
N ARG A 43 6.52 8.43 3.79
CA ARG A 43 5.66 9.12 4.78
C ARG A 43 5.67 8.50 6.17
N THR A 44 6.48 7.48 6.40
CA THR A 44 6.56 6.79 7.69
C THR A 44 7.97 6.37 8.01
N ASP A 45 8.25 6.12 9.30
CA ASP A 45 9.54 5.61 9.76
C ASP A 45 9.51 4.09 10.04
N TYR A 46 8.51 3.36 9.52
CA TYR A 46 8.46 1.91 9.71
C TYR A 46 9.62 1.23 8.97
N PRO A 47 10.30 0.25 9.60
CA PRO A 47 11.38 -0.48 8.95
C PRO A 47 10.90 -1.16 7.66
N ARG A 48 11.81 -1.27 6.69
CA ARG A 48 11.51 -1.90 5.39
C ARG A 48 10.92 -3.29 5.57
N GLU A 49 11.50 -4.09 6.47
CA GLU A 49 11.10 -5.47 6.73
C GLU A 49 9.66 -5.55 7.23
N VAL A 50 9.20 -4.55 8.00
CA VAL A 50 7.80 -4.45 8.45
C VAL A 50 6.89 -4.18 7.25
N CYS A 51 7.26 -3.26 6.37
CA CYS A 51 6.49 -2.91 5.18
C CYS A 51 6.38 -4.10 4.21
N GLU A 52 7.49 -4.78 3.94
CA GLU A 52 7.53 -5.95 3.07
C GLU A 52 6.72 -7.13 3.66
N HIS A 53 6.76 -7.32 4.99
CA HIS A 53 5.93 -8.33 5.64
C HIS A 53 4.43 -8.05 5.53
N VAL A 54 4.00 -6.78 5.62
CA VAL A 54 2.60 -6.40 5.42
C VAL A 54 2.15 -6.73 3.98
N LEU A 55 3.03 -6.55 3.00
CA LEU A 55 2.79 -6.91 1.61
C LEU A 55 2.87 -8.43 1.35
N ALA A 56 3.17 -9.24 2.36
CA ALA A 56 3.48 -10.66 2.24
C ALA A 56 4.60 -10.96 1.22
N HIS A 57 5.50 -10.00 1.02
CA HIS A 57 6.67 -10.19 0.18
C HIS A 57 7.70 -11.09 0.86
N LYS A 58 8.47 -11.81 0.04
CA LYS A 58 9.56 -12.63 0.52
C LYS A 58 10.75 -11.73 0.89
N LEU A 59 11.24 -11.84 2.11
CA LEU A 59 12.50 -11.23 2.50
C LEU A 59 13.68 -12.08 1.99
N PRO A 60 14.85 -11.47 1.73
CA PRO A 60 16.01 -12.18 1.18
C PRO A 60 16.49 -13.34 2.06
N ASP A 61 16.47 -13.16 3.38
CA ASP A 61 16.82 -14.18 4.36
C ASP A 61 15.55 -14.79 4.98
N GLU A 62 15.27 -16.05 4.62
CA GLU A 62 14.09 -16.77 5.11
C GLU A 62 14.15 -17.08 6.60
N VAL A 63 15.35 -17.29 7.15
CA VAL A 63 15.55 -17.61 8.57
C VAL A 63 15.26 -16.37 9.39
N GLU A 64 15.83 -15.23 9.02
CA GLU A 64 15.56 -13.94 9.65
C GLU A 64 14.07 -13.59 9.55
N ALA A 65 13.47 -13.76 8.36
CA ALA A 65 12.05 -13.52 8.14
C ALA A 65 11.12 -14.32 9.07
N ALA A 66 11.51 -15.54 9.44
CA ALA A 66 10.74 -16.37 10.35
C ALA A 66 10.74 -15.77 11.77
N TYR A 67 11.90 -15.35 12.28
CA TYR A 67 12.01 -14.70 13.59
C TYR A 67 11.29 -13.33 13.62
N LEU A 68 11.43 -12.55 12.56
CA LEU A 68 10.83 -11.22 12.45
C LEU A 68 9.30 -11.25 12.34
N ARG A 69 8.73 -12.35 11.83
CA ARG A 69 7.28 -12.51 11.69
C ARG A 69 6.53 -12.31 13.00
N GLY A 70 7.07 -12.85 14.10
CA GLY A 70 6.52 -12.70 15.44
C GLY A 70 6.85 -11.33 16.05
N ALA A 71 8.12 -10.93 16.00
CA ALA A 71 8.63 -9.71 16.61
C ALA A 71 7.96 -8.43 16.07
N TYR A 72 7.52 -8.44 14.81
CA TYR A 72 6.95 -7.26 14.15
C TYR A 72 5.42 -7.23 14.08
N LEU A 73 4.71 -8.17 14.72
CA LEU A 73 3.24 -8.21 14.61
C LEU A 73 2.58 -6.88 15.02
N GLU A 74 2.99 -6.28 16.14
CA GLU A 74 2.42 -5.01 16.60
C GLU A 74 2.81 -3.83 15.70
N LYS A 75 4.04 -3.81 15.17
CA LYS A 75 4.46 -2.80 14.20
C LYS A 75 3.65 -2.89 12.90
N ARG A 76 3.33 -4.11 12.43
CA ARG A 76 2.48 -4.31 11.26
C ARG A 76 1.06 -3.81 11.48
N LYS A 77 0.50 -4.05 12.68
CA LYS A 77 -0.83 -3.52 13.05
C LYS A 77 -0.83 -1.99 13.04
N GLY A 78 0.19 -1.36 13.62
CA GLY A 78 0.36 0.10 13.59
C GLY A 78 0.43 0.64 12.16
N LEU A 79 1.30 0.06 11.32
CA LEU A 79 1.46 0.47 9.92
C LEU A 79 0.14 0.36 9.14
N MET A 80 -0.64 -0.69 9.37
CA MET A 80 -1.95 -0.86 8.71
C MET A 80 -3.01 0.12 9.23
N ALA A 81 -2.98 0.48 10.52
CA ALA A 81 -3.85 1.50 11.06
C ALA A 81 -3.53 2.90 10.48
N ASP A 82 -2.25 3.24 10.37
CA ASP A 82 -1.79 4.48 9.76
C ASP A 82 -2.16 4.55 8.28
N TRP A 83 -2.03 3.43 7.57
CA TRP A 83 -2.45 3.34 6.17
C TRP A 83 -3.96 3.53 6.01
N ALA A 84 -4.76 2.86 6.83
CA ALA A 84 -6.22 3.01 6.80
C ALA A 84 -6.64 4.46 7.06
N LYS A 85 -5.99 5.13 8.03
CA LYS A 85 -6.20 6.55 8.32
C LYS A 85 -5.83 7.44 7.14
N PHE A 86 -4.70 7.17 6.47
CA PHE A 86 -4.28 7.92 5.29
C PHE A 86 -5.29 7.79 4.15
N CYS A 87 -5.76 6.58 3.85
CA CYS A 87 -6.77 6.34 2.83
C CYS A 87 -8.12 7.01 3.14
N SER A 88 -8.50 7.10 4.43
CA SER A 88 -9.79 7.70 4.82
C SER A 88 -9.77 9.23 4.82
N MET A 89 -8.61 9.87 4.89
CA MET A 89 -8.48 11.34 4.81
C MET A 89 -8.90 11.92 3.46
N LEU A 90 -8.99 11.11 2.40
CA LEU A 90 -9.27 11.56 1.04
C LEU A 90 -10.75 11.66 0.67
N PHE A 91 -11.66 11.34 1.60
CA PHE A 91 -13.11 11.33 1.36
C PHE A 91 -13.89 12.37 2.19
N ASN A 92 -13.27 13.49 2.57
CA ASN A 92 -13.94 14.63 3.21
C ASN A 92 -13.90 15.89 2.35
#